data_AF-A0A386C7A0-F1
#
_entry.id   AF-A0A386C7A0-F1
#
_cell.length_a   1.000
_cell.length_b   1.000
_cell.length_c   1.000
_cell.angle_alpha   90.00
_cell.angle_beta   90.00
_cell.angle_gamma   90.00
#
_symmetry.space_group_name_H-M   'P 1'
#
loop_
_entity.id
_entity.type
_entity.pdbx_description
1 polymer ?
#
loop_
_entity_poly.entity_id
_entity_poly.type
_entity_poly.pdbx_seq_one_letter_code
_entity_poly.pdbx_strand_id
1 'polypeptide(L)'
;MNLPGRRQACTAMLRRELLLAWRRRADIAMPVLYALLVTLLFPFALGPEDTLLQRIAGGIVLVTVLLAMLLTLDAMFSSDIEDGSLEQLVLAPQPLALLLGMKILAHWLTTALPLIVIAPLLAAMLHLPNAVIPVLLLALALATP
;
A
#
# COMPACT_ATOMS: atom_id res chain seq x y z
N MET A 1 12.81 29.19 22.12
CA MET A 1 12.00 28.41 21.17
C MET A 1 11.74 27.03 21.79
N ASN A 2 10.50 26.74 22.19
CA ASN A 2 10.14 25.41 22.69
C ASN A 2 10.19 24.44 21.50
N LEU A 3 11.21 23.59 21.45
CA LEU A 3 11.29 22.54 20.45
C LEU A 3 10.05 21.64 20.62
N PRO A 4 9.29 21.34 19.54
CA PRO A 4 8.15 20.45 19.64
C PRO A 4 8.60 19.10 20.19
N GLY A 5 7.83 18.53 21.10
CA GLY A 5 8.14 17.21 21.66
C GLY A 5 8.13 16.14 20.56
N ARG A 6 8.94 15.08 20.71
CA ARG A 6 9.04 13.96 19.74
C ARG A 6 7.68 13.45 19.25
N ARG A 7 6.71 13.32 20.16
CA ARG A 7 5.33 12.88 19.84
C ARG A 7 4.61 13.85 18.91
N GLN A 8 4.73 15.16 19.14
CA GLN A 8 4.11 16.18 18.30
C GLN A 8 4.70 16.18 16.89
N ALA A 9 6.02 16.00 16.78
CA ALA A 9 6.70 15.87 15.50
C ALA A 9 6.21 14.63 14.72
N CYS A 10 6.10 13.46 15.37
CA CYS A 10 5.55 12.25 14.72
C CYS A 10 4.14 12.47 14.20
N THR A 11 3.25 13.01 15.04
CA THR A 11 1.84 13.22 14.67
C THR A 11 1.69 14.26 13.57
N ALA A 12 2.52 15.31 13.58
CA ALA A 12 2.52 16.34 12.55
C ALA A 12 3.00 15.76 11.20
N MET A 13 4.07 14.97 11.22
CA MET A 13 4.60 14.29 10.03
C MET A 13 3.55 13.34 9.43
N LEU A 14 3.00 12.42 10.24
CA LEU A 14 1.98 11.47 9.77
C LEU A 14 0.75 12.18 9.20
N ARG A 15 0.25 13.22 9.89
CA ARG A 15 -0.90 14.00 9.42
C ARG A 15 -0.60 14.70 8.11
N ARG A 16 0.59 15.29 7.95
CA ARG A 16 1.03 15.93 6.70
C ARG A 16 1.01 14.92 5.56
N GLU A 17 1.65 13.77 5.72
CA GLU A 17 1.74 12.74 4.67
C GLU A 17 0.35 12.22 4.28
N LEU A 18 -0.52 11.90 5.25
CA LEU A 18 -1.89 11.45 4.97
C LEU A 18 -2.72 12.52 4.25
N LEU A 19 -2.57 13.80 4.62
CA LEU A 19 -3.24 14.91 3.94
C LEU A 19 -2.75 15.09 2.51
N LEU A 20 -1.46 14.91 2.26
CA LEU A 20 -0.87 14.98 0.91
C LEU A 20 -1.38 13.83 0.04
N ALA A 21 -1.36 12.60 0.54
CA ALA A 21 -1.90 11.44 -0.15
C ALA A 21 -3.41 11.60 -0.45
N TRP A 22 -4.18 12.16 0.49
CA TRP A 22 -5.60 12.42 0.27
C TRP A 22 -5.87 13.51 -0.80
N ARG A 23 -4.95 14.46 -0.97
CA ARG A 23 -5.03 15.45 -2.05
C ARG A 23 -4.69 14.82 -3.40
N ARG A 24 -3.77 13.86 -3.43
CA ARG A 24 -3.38 13.10 -4.63
C ARG A 24 -4.06 11.74 -4.67
N ARG A 25 -5.39 11.73 -4.71
CA ARG A 25 -6.20 10.49 -4.70
C ARG A 25 -5.85 9.53 -5.83
N ALA A 26 -5.32 10.04 -6.95
CA ALA A 26 -4.84 9.23 -8.05
C ALA A 26 -3.74 8.25 -7.62
N ASP A 27 -2.88 8.65 -6.69
CA ASP A 27 -1.75 7.84 -6.20
C ASP A 27 -2.26 6.63 -5.37
N ILE A 28 -3.43 6.77 -4.74
CA ILE A 28 -4.12 5.69 -4.02
C ILE A 28 -4.95 4.83 -4.98
N ALA A 29 -5.63 5.46 -5.94
CA ALA A 29 -6.54 4.79 -6.86
C ALA A 29 -5.80 3.92 -7.89
N MET A 30 -4.65 4.37 -8.39
CA MET A 30 -3.91 3.69 -9.45
C MET A 30 -3.50 2.25 -9.08
N PRO A 31 -2.87 1.99 -7.92
CA PRO A 31 -2.51 0.64 -7.50
C PRO A 31 -3.74 -0.26 -7.33
N VAL A 32 -4.84 0.28 -6.79
CA VAL A 32 -6.09 -0.47 -6.61
C VAL A 32 -6.69 -0.85 -7.96
N LEU A 33 -6.74 0.08 -8.90
CA LEU A 33 -7.22 -0.16 -10.26
C LEU A 33 -6.33 -1.17 -10.99
N TYR A 34 -5.01 -1.04 -10.87
CA TYR A 34 -4.05 -1.99 -11.41
C TYR A 34 -4.29 -3.40 -10.86
N ALA A 35 -4.41 -3.54 -9.54
CA ALA A 35 -4.65 -4.83 -8.91
C ALA A 35 -5.98 -5.44 -9.36
N LEU A 36 -7.02 -4.62 -9.51
CA LEU A 36 -8.33 -5.06 -9.98
C LEU A 36 -8.29 -5.52 -11.44
N LEU A 37 -7.65 -4.74 -12.32
CA LEU A 37 -7.49 -5.08 -13.73
C LEU A 37 -6.68 -6.37 -13.91
N VAL A 38 -5.53 -6.48 -13.24
CA VAL A 38 -4.68 -7.68 -13.32
C VAL A 38 -5.42 -8.90 -12.81
N THR A 39 -6.10 -8.80 -11.65
CA THR A 39 -6.90 -9.91 -11.10
C THR A 39 -8.01 -10.33 -12.07
N LEU A 40 -8.71 -9.36 -12.67
CA LEU A 40 -9.79 -9.62 -13.61
C LEU A 40 -9.31 -10.37 -14.85
N LEU A 41 -8.09 -10.10 -15.34
CA LEU A 41 -7.55 -10.78 -16.52
C LEU A 41 -7.34 -12.28 -16.31
N PHE A 42 -7.14 -12.77 -15.08
CA PHE A 42 -6.87 -14.19 -14.84
C PHE A 42 -8.05 -15.11 -15.21
N PRO A 43 -9.29 -14.90 -14.72
CA PRO A 43 -10.45 -15.65 -15.19
C PRO A 43 -10.67 -15.58 -16.70
N PHE A 44 -10.41 -14.42 -17.33
CA PHE A 44 -10.52 -14.29 -18.79
C PHE A 44 -9.45 -15.10 -19.54
N ALA A 45 -8.24 -15.20 -19.00
CA ALA A 45 -7.13 -15.92 -19.63
C ALA A 45 -7.19 -17.43 -19.41
N LEU A 46 -7.62 -17.86 -18.22
CA LEU A 46 -7.63 -19.27 -17.82
C LEU A 46 -8.98 -19.97 -18.05
N GLY A 47 -10.05 -19.19 -18.26
CA GLY A 47 -11.41 -19.69 -18.35
C GLY A 47 -12.07 -19.89 -16.97
N PRO A 48 -13.39 -20.12 -16.94
CA PRO A 48 -14.19 -20.17 -15.71
C PRO A 48 -14.10 -21.52 -14.98
N GLU A 49 -12.95 -22.20 -14.99
CA GLU A 49 -12.77 -23.47 -14.30
C GLU A 49 -12.50 -23.25 -12.80
N ASP A 50 -13.54 -23.43 -11.97
CA ASP A 50 -13.51 -23.12 -10.54
C ASP A 50 -12.40 -23.83 -9.76
N THR A 51 -12.15 -25.11 -10.07
CA THR A 51 -11.12 -25.91 -9.40
C THR A 51 -9.72 -25.36 -9.63
N LEU A 52 -9.43 -24.92 -10.86
CA LEU A 52 -8.17 -24.29 -11.22
C LEU A 52 -8.03 -22.93 -10.54
N LEU A 53 -9.04 -22.07 -10.68
CA LEU A 53 -9.07 -20.72 -10.12
C LEU A 53 -8.85 -20.73 -8.61
N GLN A 54 -9.61 -21.55 -7.88
CA GLN A 54 -9.49 -21.68 -6.42
C GLN A 54 -8.10 -22.09 -5.97
N ARG A 55 -7.46 -23.02 -6.70
CA ARG A 55 -6.15 -23.57 -6.35
C ARG A 55 -5.05 -22.52 -6.43
N ILE A 56 -5.16 -21.56 -7.34
CA ILE A 56 -4.12 -20.54 -7.58
C ILE A 56 -4.52 -19.15 -7.06
N ALA A 57 -5.78 -18.95 -6.66
CA ALA A 57 -6.34 -17.66 -6.26
C ALA A 57 -5.51 -16.93 -5.20
N GLY A 58 -5.11 -17.61 -4.13
CA GLY A 58 -4.31 -17.00 -3.07
C GLY A 58 -2.97 -16.47 -3.57
N GLY A 59 -2.30 -17.23 -4.45
CA GLY A 59 -1.05 -16.81 -5.09
C GLY A 59 -1.25 -15.64 -6.03
N ILE A 60 -2.30 -15.65 -6.85
CA ILE A 60 -2.64 -14.55 -7.76
C ILE A 60 -2.88 -13.27 -6.99
N VAL A 61 -3.69 -13.29 -5.93
CA VAL A 61 -3.98 -12.07 -5.15
C VAL A 61 -2.70 -11.53 -4.52
N LEU A 62 -1.87 -12.39 -3.94
CA LEU A 62 -0.58 -11.99 -3.35
C LEU A 62 0.33 -11.34 -4.40
N VAL A 63 0.55 -11.99 -5.54
CA VAL A 63 1.40 -11.46 -6.62
C VAL A 63 0.84 -10.15 -7.14
N THR A 64 -0.46 -10.07 -7.37
CA THR A 64 -1.11 -8.88 -7.93
C THR A 64 -1.00 -7.68 -6.99
N VAL A 65 -1.20 -7.88 -5.69
CA VAL A 65 -1.02 -6.83 -4.68
C VAL A 65 0.43 -6.39 -4.58
N LEU A 66 1.38 -7.33 -4.57
CA LEU A 66 2.81 -7.01 -4.54
C LEU A 66 3.26 -6.23 -5.79
N LEU A 67 2.78 -6.61 -6.98
CA LEU A 67 3.03 -5.88 -8.22
C LEU A 67 2.44 -4.46 -8.18
N ALA A 68 1.24 -4.30 -7.62
CA ALA A 68 0.63 -2.99 -7.43
C ALA A 68 1.47 -2.10 -6.51
N MET A 69 2.08 -2.66 -5.45
CA MET A 69 2.95 -1.93 -4.53
C MET A 69 4.30 -1.55 -5.13
N LEU A 70 4.84 -2.35 -6.06
CA LEU A 70 6.06 -1.97 -6.79
C LEU A 70 5.88 -0.64 -7.55
N LEU A 71 4.67 -0.36 -8.05
CA LEU A 71 4.37 0.89 -8.74
C LEU A 71 4.43 2.12 -7.82
N THR A 72 4.21 1.95 -6.52
CA THR A 72 4.16 3.08 -5.56
C THR A 72 5.49 3.32 -4.85
N LEU A 73 6.36 2.31 -4.82
CA LEU A 73 7.65 2.37 -4.12
C LEU A 73 8.56 3.47 -4.68
N ASP A 74 8.61 3.63 -6.00
CA ASP A 74 9.46 4.63 -6.66
C ASP A 74 8.99 6.08 -6.36
N ALA A 75 7.67 6.26 -6.28
CA ALA A 75 7.06 7.56 -5.99
C ALA A 75 7.25 8.02 -4.53
N MET A 76 7.62 7.11 -3.63
CA MET A 76 7.71 7.37 -2.18
C MET A 76 8.68 8.51 -1.83
N PHE A 77 9.81 8.59 -2.53
CA PHE A 77 10.86 9.59 -2.27
C PHE A 77 11.10 10.56 -3.43
N SER A 78 10.69 10.24 -4.67
CA SER A 78 10.93 11.12 -5.83
C SER A 78 10.35 12.51 -5.61
N SER A 79 9.10 12.59 -5.13
CA SER A 79 8.44 13.88 -4.88
C SER A 79 9.09 14.71 -3.78
N ASP A 80 9.69 14.06 -2.76
CA ASP A 80 10.37 14.77 -1.67
C ASP A 80 11.75 15.30 -2.08
N ILE A 81 12.40 14.62 -3.03
CA ILE A 81 13.68 15.03 -3.62
C ILE A 81 13.46 16.22 -4.55
N GLU A 82 12.44 16.16 -5.41
CA GLU A 82 12.10 17.23 -6.37
C GLU A 82 11.74 18.55 -5.67
N ASP A 83 10.99 18.49 -4.55
CA ASP A 83 10.54 19.68 -3.81
C ASP A 83 11.53 20.11 -2.70
N GLY A 84 12.70 19.47 -2.56
CA GLY A 84 13.70 19.76 -1.51
C GLY A 84 13.25 19.46 -0.08
N SER A 85 12.11 18.78 0.09
CA SER A 85 11.55 18.42 1.41
C SER A 85 12.47 17.47 2.18
N LEU A 86 13.23 16.63 1.48
CA LEU A 86 14.14 15.67 2.08
C LEU A 86 15.31 16.37 2.78
N GLU A 87 15.85 17.43 2.17
CA GLU A 87 16.91 18.27 2.73
C GLU A 87 16.44 18.99 3.99
N GLN A 88 15.21 19.50 3.98
CA GLN A 88 14.58 20.09 5.17
C GLN A 88 14.38 19.07 6.29
N LEU A 89 14.07 17.82 5.95
CA LEU A 89 13.92 16.73 6.92
C LEU A 89 15.25 16.39 7.61
N VAL A 90 16.36 16.45 6.88
CA VAL A 90 17.73 16.23 7.40
C VAL A 90 18.16 17.34 8.35
N LEU A 91 17.74 18.58 8.11
CA LEU A 91 18.03 19.73 8.97
C LEU A 91 17.12 19.81 10.22
N ALA A 92 16.11 18.94 10.33
CA ALA A 92 15.18 18.97 11.44
C ALA A 92 15.87 18.59 12.77
N PRO A 93 15.48 19.20 13.90
CA PRO A 93 16.08 18.93 15.21
C PRO A 93 15.70 17.55 15.79
N GLN A 94 14.89 16.76 15.09
CA GLN A 94 14.42 15.45 15.53
C GLN A 94 15.19 14.33 14.83
N PRO A 95 15.30 13.12 15.42
CA PRO A 95 16.01 12.01 14.79
C PRO A 95 15.41 11.67 13.42
N LEU A 96 16.22 11.70 12.36
CA LEU A 96 15.79 11.45 10.99
C LEU A 96 15.08 10.09 10.85
N ALA A 97 15.61 9.04 11.48
CA ALA A 97 15.03 7.70 11.45
C ALA A 97 13.57 7.66 11.96
N LEU A 98 13.23 8.50 12.95
CA LEU A 98 11.88 8.57 13.49
C LEU A 98 10.93 9.28 12.51
N LEU A 99 11.38 10.34 11.85
CA LEU A 99 10.59 11.03 10.82
C LEU A 99 10.38 10.16 9.58
N LEU A 100 11.43 9.45 9.13
CA LEU A 100 11.36 8.48 8.04
C LEU A 100 10.40 7.34 8.36
N GLY A 101 10.43 6.82 9.59
CA GLY A 101 9.50 5.78 10.04
C GLY A 101 8.04 6.22 9.95
N MET A 102 7.73 7.48 10.29
CA MET A 102 6.37 8.01 10.12
C MET A 102 5.98 8.17 8.64
N LYS A 103 6.93 8.50 7.76
CA LYS A 103 6.70 8.57 6.31
C LYS A 103 6.42 7.19 5.73
N ILE A 104 7.20 6.19 6.11
CA ILE A 104 6.99 4.78 5.72
C ILE A 104 5.62 4.30 6.19
N LEU A 105 5.27 4.58 7.45
CA LEU A 105 3.95 4.23 7.99
C LEU A 105 2.81 4.91 7.21
N ALA A 106 2.96 6.21 6.90
CA ALA A 106 1.97 6.93 6.12
C ALA A 106 1.79 6.32 4.71
N HIS A 107 2.90 5.99 4.05
CA HIS A 107 2.89 5.34 2.75
C HIS A 107 2.17 4.00 2.81
N TRP A 108 2.53 3.12 3.75
CA TRP A 108 1.86 1.83 3.95
C TRP A 108 0.35 1.98 4.17
N LEU A 109 -0.08 2.96 4.98
CA LEU A 109 -1.50 3.26 5.19
C LEU A 109 -2.22 3.71 3.92
N THR A 110 -1.51 4.36 2.99
CA THR A 110 -2.09 4.89 1.75
C THR A 110 -2.03 3.91 0.59
N THR A 111 -1.17 2.90 0.64
CA THR A 111 -0.96 1.94 -0.47
C THR A 111 -1.41 0.54 -0.08
N ALA A 112 -0.82 -0.04 0.97
CA ALA A 112 -1.11 -1.40 1.42
C ALA A 112 -2.51 -1.55 1.99
N LEU A 113 -2.95 -0.62 2.85
CA LEU A 113 -4.27 -0.71 3.50
C LEU A 113 -5.44 -0.74 2.49
N PRO A 114 -5.52 0.16 1.48
CA PRO A 114 -6.55 0.05 0.44
C PRO A 114 -6.51 -1.27 -0.34
N LEU A 115 -5.31 -1.80 -0.62
CA LEU A 115 -5.13 -3.09 -1.29
C LEU A 115 -5.57 -4.28 -0.42
N ILE A 116 -5.31 -4.23 0.88
CA ILE A 116 -5.79 -5.24 1.84
C ILE A 116 -7.32 -5.17 1.96
N VAL A 117 -7.89 -3.97 1.95
CA VAL A 117 -9.36 -3.77 1.99
C VAL A 117 -10.05 -4.30 0.73
N ILE A 118 -9.44 -4.13 -0.46
CA ILE A 118 -9.99 -4.67 -1.72
C ILE A 118 -9.69 -6.17 -1.90
N ALA A 119 -8.72 -6.74 -1.18
CA ALA A 119 -8.31 -8.13 -1.36
C ALA A 119 -9.42 -9.19 -1.24
N PRO A 120 -10.43 -9.08 -0.35
CA PRO A 120 -11.56 -10.00 -0.32
C PRO A 120 -12.38 -9.98 -1.62
N LEU A 121 -12.53 -8.81 -2.25
CA LEU A 121 -13.17 -8.68 -3.55
C LEU A 121 -12.35 -9.39 -4.63
N LEU A 122 -11.03 -9.17 -4.65
CA LEU A 122 -10.11 -9.84 -5.58
C LEU A 122 -10.16 -11.36 -5.41
N ALA A 123 -10.15 -11.84 -4.17
CA ALA A 123 -10.26 -13.25 -3.83
C ALA A 123 -11.59 -13.87 -4.30
N ALA A 124 -12.69 -13.14 -4.14
CA ALA A 124 -14.01 -13.57 -4.60
C ALA A 124 -14.07 -13.68 -6.15
N MET A 125 -13.40 -12.79 -6.89
CA MET A 125 -13.31 -12.88 -8.36
C MET A 125 -12.61 -14.16 -8.85
N LEU A 126 -11.80 -14.78 -7.98
CA LEU A 126 -11.08 -16.02 -8.25
C LEU A 126 -11.71 -17.22 -7.51
N HIS A 127 -12.93 -17.06 -7.01
CA HIS A 127 -13.70 -18.06 -6.28
C HIS A 127 -13.01 -18.62 -5.02
N LEU A 128 -12.06 -17.89 -4.41
CA LEU A 128 -11.34 -18.36 -3.22
C LEU A 128 -12.31 -18.68 -2.07
N PRO A 129 -12.18 -19.85 -1.40
CA PRO A 129 -13.03 -20.18 -0.28
C PRO A 129 -12.92 -19.16 0.87
N ASN A 130 -14.08 -18.72 1.38
CA ASN A 130 -14.16 -17.70 2.45
C ASN A 130 -13.34 -18.05 3.70
N ALA A 131 -13.18 -19.33 4.00
CA ALA A 131 -12.38 -19.80 5.14
C ALA A 131 -10.89 -19.41 5.04
N VAL A 132 -10.38 -19.17 3.84
CA VAL A 132 -8.96 -18.85 3.58
C VAL A 132 -8.71 -17.34 3.56
N ILE A 133 -9.75 -16.51 3.40
CA ILE A 133 -9.64 -15.05 3.33
C ILE A 133 -8.90 -14.45 4.54
N PRO A 134 -9.14 -14.85 5.81
CA PRO A 134 -8.39 -14.30 6.93
C PRO A 134 -6.88 -14.58 6.84
N VAL A 135 -6.50 -15.77 6.36
CA VAL A 135 -5.10 -16.16 6.16
C VAL A 135 -4.48 -15.31 5.04
N LEU A 136 -5.22 -15.08 3.95
CA LEU A 136 -4.79 -14.18 2.88
C LEU A 136 -4.57 -12.76 3.39
N LEU A 137 -5.50 -12.21 4.19
CA LEU A 137 -5.36 -10.86 4.74
C LEU A 137 -4.15 -10.73 5.66
N LEU A 138 -3.90 -11.73 6.50
CA LEU A 138 -2.71 -11.79 7.35
C LEU A 138 -1.43 -11.91 6.52
N ALA A 139 -1.42 -12.76 5.49
CA ALA A 139 -0.29 -12.90 4.58
C ALA A 139 0.02 -11.59 3.86
N LEU A 140 -1.00 -10.88 3.37
CA LEU A 140 -0.83 -9.57 2.77
C LEU A 140 -0.28 -8.57 3.78
N ALA A 141 -0.87 -8.46 4.97
CA ALA A 141 -0.40 -7.53 6.01
C ALA A 141 1.05 -7.79 6.46
N LEU A 142 1.53 -9.03 6.36
CA LEU A 142 2.91 -9.40 6.66
C LEU A 142 3.85 -9.21 5.45
N ALA A 143 3.34 -9.42 4.24
CA ALA A 143 4.12 -9.32 3.01
C ALA A 143 4.25 -7.88 2.50
N THR A 144 3.41 -6.95 2.97
CA THR A 144 3.46 -5.54 2.61
C THR A 144 4.49 -4.79 3.48
N PRO A 145 5.63 -4.35 2.90
CA PRO A 145 6.70 -3.66 3.64
C PRO A 145 6.36 -2.23 4.05
#